data_AF-A0A945GRN3-F1
#
_entry.id   AF-A0A945GRN3-F1
#
_cell.length_a   1.000
_cell.length_b   1.000
_cell.length_c   1.000
_cell.angle_alpha   90.00
_cell.angle_beta   90.00
_cell.angle_gamma   90.00
#
_symmetry.space_group_name_H-M   'P 1'
#
loop_
_entity.id
_entity.type
_entity.pdbx_description
1 polymer ?
#
loop_
_entity_poly.entity_id
_entity_poly.type
_entity_poly.pdbx_seq_one_letter_code
_entity_poly.pdbx_strand_id
1 'polypeptide(L)'
;MRAFLSLFFFLEICLSAAIASARIEVIADRSFYTDEATGQLILTRKEPLTDADLRATILLGDRVLAEDVVPLRGRRLTVPFPLRDVPMGDSRITCLLEVAGEERVRAEVVITRLKPQRNEVKIDRISGGLIVDGLPFFPFGFYCYSPVQPTLAEEEVTRGFNLMSPYQSNDPAGLEERRQYMDRCAELGMKVHYQLLRVAGGGGVRSADGGAEKKQKEEWLRAEV
;
A
#
# COMPACT_ATOMS: atom_id res chain seq x y z
N MET A 1 23.30 45.37 -36.57
CA MET A 1 22.70 45.60 -35.24
C MET A 1 21.22 45.18 -35.14
N ARG A 2 20.76 44.18 -35.91
CA ARG A 2 19.38 43.64 -35.83
C ARG A 2 19.29 42.11 -35.64
N ALA A 3 20.41 41.38 -35.80
CA ALA A 3 20.44 39.93 -35.61
C ALA A 3 20.70 39.50 -34.14
N PHE A 4 21.27 40.38 -33.31
CA PHE A 4 21.59 40.05 -31.91
C PHE A 4 20.40 40.22 -30.95
N LEU A 5 19.36 40.96 -31.33
CA LEU A 5 18.18 41.17 -30.47
C LEU A 5 17.17 40.01 -30.53
N SER A 6 17.17 39.22 -31.61
CA SER A 6 16.22 38.10 -31.79
C SER A 6 16.63 36.83 -31.03
N LEU A 7 17.91 36.70 -30.68
CA LEU A 7 18.45 35.53 -29.97
C LEU A 7 18.22 35.62 -28.45
N PHE A 8 18.12 36.84 -27.90
CA PHE A 8 17.78 37.04 -26.48
C PHE A 8 16.31 36.77 -26.19
N PHE A 9 15.40 37.10 -27.12
CA PHE A 9 13.97 36.83 -26.97
C PHE A 9 13.59 35.35 -27.12
N PHE A 10 14.36 34.56 -27.89
CA PHE A 10 14.12 33.12 -28.00
C PHE A 10 14.70 32.32 -26.82
N LEU A 11 15.70 32.87 -26.11
CA LEU A 11 16.29 32.22 -24.95
C LEU A 11 15.40 32.38 -23.69
N GLU A 12 14.67 33.50 -23.55
CA GLU A 12 13.70 33.68 -22.46
C GLU A 12 12.43 32.83 -22.61
N ILE A 13 11.97 32.59 -23.84
CA ILE A 13 10.78 31.75 -24.09
C ILE A 13 11.08 30.27 -23.80
N CYS A 14 12.29 29.80 -24.08
CA CYS A 14 12.70 28.44 -23.71
C CYS A 14 13.00 28.26 -22.22
N LEU A 15 13.27 29.34 -21.47
CA LEU A 15 13.49 29.27 -20.03
C LEU A 15 12.16 29.26 -19.24
N SER A 16 11.08 29.83 -19.79
CA SER A 16 9.74 29.74 -19.19
C SER A 16 9.00 28.43 -19.49
N ALA A 17 9.39 27.69 -20.53
CA ALA A 17 8.85 26.35 -20.81
C ALA A 17 9.56 25.23 -20.01
N ALA A 18 10.60 25.58 -19.27
CA ALA A 18 11.33 24.72 -18.35
C ALA A 18 11.01 25.02 -16.89
N ILE A 19 9.77 25.48 -16.60
CA ILE A 19 9.15 25.12 -15.34
C ILE A 19 8.99 23.61 -15.44
N ALA A 20 10.01 22.89 -14.96
CA ALA A 20 9.96 21.46 -14.78
C ALA A 20 8.64 21.20 -14.05
N SER A 21 7.68 20.63 -14.76
CA SER A 21 6.48 20.04 -14.19
C SER A 21 6.99 19.01 -13.17
N ALA A 22 7.21 19.46 -11.94
CA ALA A 22 7.68 18.62 -10.87
C ALA A 22 6.58 17.58 -10.71
N ARG A 23 6.88 16.35 -11.15
CA ARG A 23 5.90 15.28 -11.24
C ARG A 23 5.48 14.96 -9.81
N ILE A 24 4.32 15.47 -9.43
CA ILE A 24 3.69 15.12 -8.17
C ILE A 24 3.11 13.72 -8.36
N GLU A 25 3.49 12.84 -7.47
CA GLU A 25 2.94 11.51 -7.36
C GLU A 25 2.07 11.45 -6.10
N VAL A 26 1.00 10.67 -6.17
CA VAL A 26 0.13 10.39 -5.02
C VAL A 26 0.06 8.89 -4.80
N ILE A 27 0.09 8.48 -3.54
CA ILE A 27 -0.17 7.11 -3.14
C ILE A 27 -1.18 7.09 -1.98
N ALA A 28 -1.99 6.04 -1.88
CA ALA A 28 -2.86 5.86 -0.73
C ALA A 28 -2.04 5.61 0.56
N ASP A 29 -2.47 6.19 1.67
CA ASP A 29 -1.85 5.95 2.98
C ASP A 29 -1.95 4.49 3.43
N ARG A 30 -2.96 3.75 2.95
CA ARG A 30 -3.17 2.34 3.30
C ARG A 30 -3.17 1.42 2.08
N SER A 31 -2.81 0.14 2.28
CA SER A 31 -2.90 -0.87 1.21
C SER A 31 -4.32 -1.04 0.66
N PHE A 32 -5.31 -0.93 1.54
CA PHE A 32 -6.74 -0.91 1.23
C PHE A 32 -7.48 -0.25 2.40
N TYR A 33 -8.73 0.11 2.18
CA TYR A 33 -9.65 0.63 3.19
C TYR A 33 -10.83 -0.32 3.39
N THR A 34 -11.46 -0.27 4.55
CA THR A 34 -12.67 -1.01 4.86
C THR A 34 -13.72 -0.08 5.48
N ASP A 35 -13.68 0.08 6.81
CA ASP A 35 -14.62 0.84 7.63
C ASP A 35 -14.16 2.27 7.97
N GLU A 36 -12.98 2.69 7.52
CA GLU A 36 -12.50 4.04 7.76
C GLU A 36 -13.43 5.08 7.14
N ALA A 37 -13.72 6.14 7.91
CA ALA A 37 -14.51 7.28 7.43
C ALA A 37 -13.73 8.14 6.42
N THR A 38 -12.41 8.21 6.57
CA THR A 38 -11.52 9.06 5.78
C THR A 38 -10.34 8.26 5.24
N GLY A 39 -9.98 8.55 4.00
CA GLY A 39 -8.73 8.11 3.38
C GLY A 39 -7.75 9.26 3.31
N GLN A 40 -6.47 8.97 3.09
CA GLN A 40 -5.46 9.99 2.86
C GLN A 40 -4.60 9.65 1.64
N LEU A 41 -4.31 10.66 0.83
CA LEU A 41 -3.32 10.58 -0.22
C LEU A 41 -2.00 11.16 0.29
N ILE A 42 -0.93 10.38 0.24
CA ILE A 42 0.42 10.86 0.50
C ILE A 42 0.93 11.53 -0.77
N LEU A 43 1.34 12.79 -0.65
CA LEU A 43 1.98 13.55 -1.72
C LEU A 43 3.48 13.23 -1.72
N THR A 44 3.99 12.80 -2.87
CA THR A 44 5.42 12.53 -3.09
C THR A 44 5.94 13.34 -4.27
N ARG A 45 7.11 13.95 -4.10
CA ARG A 45 7.81 14.72 -5.13
C ARG A 45 9.32 14.54 -4.93
N LYS A 46 10.09 14.68 -6.01
CA LYS A 46 11.55 14.63 -5.96
C LYS A 46 12.15 15.81 -5.21
N GLU A 47 11.63 17.01 -5.45
CA GLU A 47 12.03 18.23 -4.76
C GLU A 47 11.04 18.55 -3.63
N PRO A 48 11.52 19.08 -2.49
CA PRO A 48 10.64 19.47 -1.39
C PRO A 48 9.64 20.54 -1.84
N LEU A 49 8.39 20.41 -1.41
CA LEU A 49 7.39 21.46 -1.51
C LEU A 49 7.79 22.58 -0.55
N THR A 50 7.86 23.81 -1.05
CA THR A 50 8.07 25.00 -0.22
C THR A 50 6.87 25.21 0.72
N ASP A 51 6.99 26.13 1.67
CA ASP A 51 5.88 26.56 2.53
C ASP A 51 4.79 27.35 1.78
N ALA A 52 4.62 27.10 0.48
CA ALA A 52 3.54 27.64 -0.32
C ALA A 52 2.18 27.20 0.23
N ASP A 53 1.17 28.06 0.00
CA ASP A 53 -0.22 27.74 0.22
C ASP A 53 -0.65 26.64 -0.75
N LEU A 54 -0.71 25.41 -0.25
CA LEU A 54 -1.18 24.26 -1.00
C LEU A 54 -2.68 24.09 -0.77
N ARG A 55 -3.41 23.84 -1.86
CA ARG A 55 -4.82 23.44 -1.85
C ARG A 55 -5.03 22.24 -2.75
N ALA A 56 -5.88 21.32 -2.34
CA ALA A 56 -6.15 20.11 -3.09
C ALA A 56 -7.64 19.91 -3.32
N THR A 57 -8.00 19.48 -4.52
CA THR A 57 -9.33 18.97 -4.85
C THR A 57 -9.22 17.49 -5.20
N ILE A 58 -10.04 16.66 -4.55
CA ILE A 58 -10.07 15.21 -4.72
C ILE A 58 -11.32 14.83 -5.50
N LEU A 59 -11.14 14.09 -6.59
CA LEU A 59 -12.19 13.66 -7.50
C LEU A 59 -12.27 12.14 -7.61
N LEU A 60 -13.48 11.63 -7.82
CA LEU A 60 -13.78 10.27 -8.28
C LEU A 60 -14.51 10.37 -9.62
N GLY A 61 -13.80 10.16 -10.72
CA GLY A 61 -14.28 10.56 -12.05
C GLY A 61 -14.51 12.07 -12.09
N ASP A 62 -15.73 12.49 -12.43
CA ASP A 62 -16.12 13.92 -12.46
C ASP A 62 -16.71 14.40 -11.13
N ARG A 63 -16.90 13.50 -10.16
CA ARG A 63 -17.49 13.83 -8.87
C ARG A 63 -16.42 14.36 -7.91
N VAL A 64 -16.69 15.51 -7.30
CA VAL A 64 -15.88 16.05 -6.21
C VAL A 64 -16.15 15.28 -4.92
N LEU A 65 -15.09 14.71 -4.32
CA LEU A 65 -15.14 14.09 -2.99
C LEU A 65 -14.75 15.09 -1.89
N ALA A 66 -13.79 15.97 -2.18
CA ALA A 66 -13.38 17.06 -1.31
C ALA A 66 -12.78 18.20 -2.15
N GLU A 67 -13.00 19.44 -1.73
CA GLU A 67 -12.54 20.65 -2.42
C GLU A 67 -11.82 21.57 -1.43
N ASP A 68 -10.88 22.37 -1.93
CA ASP A 68 -10.08 23.33 -1.16
C ASP A 68 -9.42 22.74 0.11
N VAL A 69 -9.02 21.47 0.02
CA VAL A 69 -8.43 20.75 1.16
C VAL A 69 -7.01 21.26 1.39
N VAL A 70 -6.73 21.73 2.59
CA VAL A 70 -5.36 22.05 3.02
C VAL A 70 -4.62 20.74 3.33
N PRO A 71 -3.51 20.42 2.64
CA PRO A 71 -2.73 19.23 2.97
C PRO A 71 -2.21 19.26 4.41
N LEU A 72 -2.34 18.15 5.12
CA LEU A 72 -1.90 17.98 6.50
C LEU A 72 -0.39 17.74 6.53
N ARG A 73 0.29 18.50 7.40
CA ARG A 73 1.73 18.36 7.61
C ARG A 73 2.01 17.40 8.76
N GLY A 74 2.89 16.44 8.54
CA GLY A 74 3.32 15.45 9.52
C GLY A 74 4.57 14.72 9.04
N ARG A 75 4.70 13.43 9.38
CA ARG A 75 5.80 12.58 8.87
C ARG A 75 5.83 12.50 7.34
N ARG A 76 4.66 12.65 6.71
CA ARG A 76 4.44 12.78 5.28
C ARG A 76 3.42 13.90 5.07
N LEU A 77 3.45 14.55 3.91
CA LEU A 77 2.40 15.50 3.52
C LEU A 77 1.20 14.71 2.98
N THR A 78 0.02 14.90 3.54
CA THR A 78 -1.18 14.13 3.16
C THR A 78 -2.37 14.98 2.81
N VAL A 79 -3.24 14.49 1.91
CA VAL A 79 -4.52 15.11 1.57
C VAL A 79 -5.66 14.18 2.02
N PRO A 80 -6.44 14.55 3.05
CA PRO A 80 -7.57 13.75 3.48
C PRO A 80 -8.77 13.88 2.54
N PHE A 81 -9.57 12.83 2.43
CA PHE A 81 -10.85 12.84 1.72
C PHE A 81 -11.84 11.84 2.34
N PRO A 82 -13.16 12.07 2.22
CA PRO A 82 -14.16 11.16 2.75
C PRO A 82 -14.24 9.87 1.92
N LEU A 83 -14.32 8.72 2.60
CA LEU A 83 -14.48 7.41 1.94
C LEU A 83 -15.93 7.00 1.75
N ARG A 84 -16.88 7.67 2.41
CA ARG A 84 -18.32 7.34 2.40
C ARG A 84 -18.87 7.04 1.00
N ASP A 85 -18.39 7.80 0.02
CA ASP A 85 -18.90 7.84 -1.35
C ASP A 85 -18.03 7.11 -2.37
N VAL A 86 -16.94 6.50 -1.91
CA VAL A 86 -16.08 5.65 -2.74
C VAL A 86 -16.67 4.23 -2.74
N PRO A 87 -16.91 3.60 -3.90
CA PRO A 87 -17.48 2.26 -3.96
C PRO A 87 -16.51 1.19 -3.44
N MET A 88 -17.05 0.00 -3.15
CA MET A 88 -16.24 -1.20 -2.91
C MET A 88 -15.48 -1.60 -4.19
N GLY A 89 -14.32 -2.22 -4.03
CA GLY A 89 -13.39 -2.56 -5.09
C GLY A 89 -12.40 -1.43 -5.40
N ASP A 90 -11.81 -1.49 -6.58
CA ASP A 90 -10.83 -0.51 -7.04
C ASP A 90 -11.52 0.75 -7.55
N SER A 91 -11.04 1.90 -7.11
CA SER A 91 -11.50 3.23 -7.54
C SER A 91 -10.31 4.09 -7.90
N ARG A 92 -10.37 4.75 -9.06
CA ARG A 92 -9.38 5.74 -9.46
C ARG A 92 -9.73 7.09 -8.85
N ILE A 93 -8.83 7.61 -8.04
CA ILE A 93 -8.92 8.92 -7.40
C ILE A 93 -7.98 9.88 -8.12
N THR A 94 -8.47 11.07 -8.43
CA THR A 94 -7.68 12.16 -8.97
C THR A 94 -7.47 13.22 -7.90
N CYS A 95 -6.22 13.63 -7.70
CA CYS A 95 -5.84 14.77 -6.89
C CYS A 95 -5.44 15.92 -7.82
N LEU A 96 -6.11 17.06 -7.70
CA LEU A 96 -5.72 18.32 -8.31
C LEU A 96 -5.07 19.19 -7.24
N LEU A 97 -3.76 19.41 -7.32
CA LEU A 97 -3.01 20.23 -6.38
C LEU A 97 -2.74 21.61 -6.95
N GLU A 98 -3.11 22.63 -6.21
CA GLU A 98 -2.87 24.05 -6.50
C GLU A 98 -1.77 24.55 -5.57
N VAL A 99 -0.79 25.27 -6.12
CA VAL A 99 0.37 25.80 -5.37
C VAL A 99 0.33 27.32 -5.46
N ALA A 100 0.14 28.01 -4.33
CA ALA A 100 0.13 29.48 -4.26
C ALA A 100 -0.84 30.15 -5.26
N GLY A 101 -1.96 29.50 -5.60
CA GLY A 101 -2.93 30.01 -6.59
C GLY A 101 -2.49 29.87 -8.05
N GLU A 102 -1.41 29.15 -8.32
CA GLU A 102 -0.88 28.87 -9.67
C GLU A 102 -1.53 27.61 -10.29
N GLU A 103 -0.96 27.11 -11.38
CA GLU A 103 -1.52 26.01 -12.18
C GLU A 103 -1.79 24.73 -11.36
N ARG A 104 -2.95 24.10 -11.62
CA ARG A 104 -3.35 22.85 -10.97
C ARG A 104 -2.58 21.67 -11.55
N VAL A 105 -1.75 21.04 -10.72
CA VAL A 105 -1.08 19.79 -11.06
C VAL A 105 -2.00 18.61 -10.78
N ARG A 106 -2.20 17.76 -11.80
CA ARG A 106 -3.02 16.55 -11.71
C ARG A 106 -2.17 15.33 -11.38
N ALA A 107 -2.60 14.55 -10.38
CA ALA A 107 -2.04 13.24 -10.07
C ALA A 107 -3.16 12.22 -9.80
N GLU A 108 -2.93 10.95 -10.12
CA GLU A 108 -3.94 9.88 -10.00
C GLU A 108 -3.41 8.69 -9.22
N VAL A 109 -4.29 8.02 -8.49
CA VAL A 109 -4.00 6.80 -7.74
C VAL A 109 -5.20 5.87 -7.75
N VAL A 110 -4.96 4.56 -7.75
CA VAL A 110 -6.00 3.57 -7.49
C VAL A 110 -6.02 3.28 -6.00
N ILE A 111 -7.20 3.39 -5.39
CA ILE A 111 -7.46 2.94 -4.03
C ILE A 111 -8.40 1.75 -4.07
N THR A 112 -8.27 0.84 -3.09
CA THR A 112 -9.12 -0.34 -2.99
C THR A 112 -9.93 -0.24 -1.70
N ARG A 113 -11.26 -0.37 -1.80
CA ARG A 113 -12.13 -0.60 -0.64
C ARG A 113 -12.59 -2.04 -0.59
N LEU A 114 -12.44 -2.69 0.56
CA LEU A 114 -12.88 -4.07 0.77
C LEU A 114 -13.93 -4.14 1.87
N LYS A 115 -14.67 -5.25 1.92
CA LYS A 115 -15.54 -5.53 3.06
C LYS A 115 -14.67 -5.77 4.30
N PRO A 116 -14.98 -5.18 5.47
CA PRO A 116 -14.23 -5.42 6.70
C PRO A 116 -14.17 -6.91 7.05
N GLN A 117 -12.99 -7.37 7.46
CA GLN A 117 -12.76 -8.74 7.94
C GLN A 117 -12.05 -8.72 9.28
N ARG A 118 -12.40 -9.63 10.20
CA ARG A 118 -11.80 -9.68 11.55
C ARG A 118 -10.28 -9.82 11.56
N ASN A 119 -9.71 -10.49 10.56
CA ASN A 119 -8.28 -10.79 10.50
C ASN A 119 -7.52 -9.86 9.55
N GLU A 120 -8.11 -8.74 9.14
CA GLU A 120 -7.47 -7.82 8.21
C GLU A 120 -6.16 -7.25 8.77
N VAL A 121 -5.17 -7.14 7.88
CA VAL A 121 -3.88 -6.50 8.15
C VAL A 121 -3.66 -5.50 7.04
N LYS A 122 -3.53 -4.22 7.40
CA LYS A 122 -3.32 -3.12 6.45
C LYS A 122 -1.88 -2.63 6.55
N ILE A 123 -1.26 -2.34 5.41
CA ILE A 123 0.02 -1.62 5.39
C ILE A 123 -0.27 -0.15 5.66
N ASP A 124 0.38 0.43 6.65
CA ASP A 124 0.41 1.88 6.89
C ASP A 124 1.63 2.49 6.21
N ARG A 125 1.41 3.19 5.09
CA ARG A 125 2.48 3.84 4.32
C ARG A 125 2.95 5.16 4.93
N ILE A 126 2.24 5.72 5.92
CA ILE A 126 2.68 6.92 6.63
C ILE A 126 3.77 6.53 7.63
N SER A 127 3.51 5.55 8.50
CA SER A 127 4.50 5.07 9.48
C SER A 127 5.52 4.10 8.88
N GLY A 128 5.12 3.33 7.86
CA GLY A 128 5.86 2.18 7.33
C GLY A 128 5.56 0.87 8.06
N GLY A 129 4.58 0.85 8.96
CA GLY A 129 4.19 -0.31 9.75
C GLY A 129 2.95 -1.04 9.24
N LEU A 130 2.34 -1.83 10.12
CA LEU A 130 1.09 -2.53 9.89
C LEU A 130 0.00 -1.99 10.83
N ILE A 131 -1.26 -2.07 10.40
CA ILE A 131 -2.44 -1.77 11.20
C ILE A 131 -3.29 -3.03 11.31
N VAL A 132 -3.66 -3.39 12.53
CA VAL A 132 -4.58 -4.49 12.87
C VAL A 132 -5.57 -3.94 13.89
N ASP A 133 -6.87 -4.16 13.67
CA ASP A 133 -7.94 -3.69 14.55
C ASP A 133 -7.87 -2.19 14.88
N GLY A 134 -7.43 -1.38 13.89
CA GLY A 134 -7.26 0.07 14.04
C GLY A 134 -6.03 0.52 14.85
N LEU A 135 -5.20 -0.42 15.32
CA LEU A 135 -4.01 -0.13 16.12
C LEU A 135 -2.71 -0.44 15.35
N PRO A 136 -1.60 0.26 15.63
CA PRO A 136 -0.29 -0.14 15.15
C PRO A 136 0.05 -1.57 15.57
N PHE A 137 0.44 -2.39 14.61
CA PHE A 137 0.80 -3.79 14.83
C PHE A 137 2.31 -3.98 14.61
N PHE A 138 3.00 -4.42 15.65
CA PHE A 138 4.41 -4.80 15.57
C PHE A 138 4.51 -6.32 15.49
N PRO A 139 4.92 -6.89 14.35
CA PRO A 139 5.06 -8.34 14.22
C PRO A 139 6.21 -8.83 15.09
N PHE A 140 5.88 -9.67 16.06
CA PHE A 140 6.83 -10.38 16.92
C PHE A 140 6.53 -11.87 16.86
N GLY A 141 7.43 -12.61 16.22
CA GLY A 141 7.15 -13.95 15.76
C GLY A 141 8.40 -14.81 15.64
N PHE A 142 8.19 -16.01 15.14
CA PHE A 142 9.22 -16.99 14.87
C PHE A 142 8.98 -17.64 13.51
N TYR A 143 10.05 -18.22 12.98
CA TYR A 143 9.96 -19.09 11.83
C TYR A 143 9.75 -20.53 12.27
N CYS A 144 8.89 -21.27 11.58
CA CYS A 144 8.68 -22.69 11.80
C CYS A 144 8.70 -23.46 10.48
N TYR A 145 8.96 -24.76 10.53
CA TYR A 145 8.94 -25.62 9.35
C TYR A 145 7.69 -26.49 9.36
N SER A 146 7.17 -26.81 8.17
CA SER A 146 6.12 -27.80 8.04
C SER A 146 6.65 -29.24 8.16
N PRO A 147 5.86 -30.18 8.72
CA PRO A 147 4.54 -29.95 9.32
C PRO A 147 4.64 -29.13 10.61
N VAL A 148 3.70 -28.20 10.80
CA VAL A 148 3.70 -27.33 11.99
C VAL A 148 3.25 -28.18 13.19
N GLN A 149 4.00 -28.10 14.30
CA GLN A 149 3.58 -28.75 15.54
C GLN A 149 2.17 -28.25 15.93
N PRO A 150 1.19 -29.13 16.19
CA PRO A 150 -0.21 -28.74 16.39
C PRO A 150 -0.45 -27.72 17.51
N THR A 151 0.36 -27.75 18.58
CA THR A 151 0.20 -26.88 19.78
C THR A 151 1.09 -25.64 19.76
N LEU A 152 1.86 -25.41 18.69
CA LEU A 152 2.89 -24.38 18.67
C LEU A 152 2.29 -22.98 18.86
N ALA A 153 1.13 -22.70 18.25
CA ALA A 153 0.49 -21.39 18.37
C ALA A 153 0.03 -21.12 19.82
N GLU A 154 -0.57 -22.11 20.48
CA GLU A 154 -1.00 -22.02 21.88
C GLU A 154 0.17 -21.81 22.84
N GLU A 155 1.28 -22.49 22.60
CA GLU A 155 2.46 -22.35 23.42
C GLU A 155 3.05 -20.94 23.30
N GLU A 156 3.20 -20.43 22.08
CA GLU A 156 3.90 -19.17 21.85
C GLU A 156 3.05 -17.93 22.09
N VAL A 157 1.73 -17.99 21.90
CA VAL A 157 0.86 -16.83 22.20
C VAL A 157 0.93 -16.47 23.69
N THR A 158 1.06 -17.46 24.58
CA THR A 158 1.22 -17.23 26.04
C THR A 158 2.56 -16.58 26.39
N ARG A 159 3.53 -16.61 25.47
CA ARG A 159 4.85 -15.98 25.61
C ARG A 159 4.92 -14.61 24.92
N GLY A 160 3.80 -14.11 24.41
CA GLY A 160 3.70 -12.78 23.80
C GLY A 160 4.02 -12.73 22.30
N PHE A 161 4.19 -13.88 21.65
CA PHE A 161 4.29 -13.92 20.19
C PHE A 161 2.92 -13.67 19.55
N ASN A 162 2.91 -12.87 18.48
CA ASN A 162 1.70 -12.51 17.75
C ASN A 162 1.78 -12.84 16.24
N LEU A 163 2.88 -13.47 15.81
CA LEU A 163 3.12 -13.83 14.41
C LEU A 163 3.75 -15.23 14.32
N MET A 164 3.19 -16.06 13.43
CA MET A 164 3.83 -17.31 13.00
C MET A 164 4.26 -17.19 11.53
N SER A 165 5.50 -17.61 11.21
CA SER A 165 6.04 -17.57 9.85
C SER A 165 6.47 -18.96 9.35
N PRO A 166 5.52 -19.77 8.85
CA PRO A 166 5.83 -21.13 8.39
C PRO A 166 6.55 -21.14 7.04
N TYR A 167 7.59 -21.97 6.95
CA TYR A 167 8.21 -22.41 5.70
C TYR A 167 7.41 -23.60 5.15
N GLN A 168 6.45 -23.31 4.27
CA GLN A 168 5.57 -24.32 3.70
C GLN A 168 5.45 -24.22 2.18
N SER A 169 5.19 -25.35 1.54
CA SER A 169 4.78 -25.41 0.13
C SER A 169 3.31 -24.98 -0.01
N ASN A 170 2.95 -24.40 -1.15
CA ASN A 170 1.56 -24.14 -1.54
C ASN A 170 0.95 -25.29 -2.36
N ASP A 171 1.54 -26.50 -2.30
CA ASP A 171 0.98 -27.70 -2.91
C ASP A 171 -0.46 -27.94 -2.40
N PRO A 172 -1.42 -28.26 -3.29
CA PRO A 172 -2.79 -28.59 -2.90
C PRO A 172 -2.91 -29.70 -1.84
N ALA A 173 -1.98 -30.65 -1.79
CA ALA A 173 -2.00 -31.75 -0.81
C ALA A 173 -1.91 -31.25 0.65
N GLY A 174 -1.28 -30.10 0.89
CA GLY A 174 -1.15 -29.48 2.21
C GLY A 174 -2.19 -28.42 2.53
N LEU A 175 -3.19 -28.21 1.67
CA LEU A 175 -4.17 -27.12 1.81
C LEU A 175 -4.96 -27.19 3.12
N GLU A 176 -5.41 -28.39 3.48
CA GLU A 176 -6.21 -28.59 4.68
C GLU A 176 -5.41 -28.31 5.95
N GLU A 177 -4.16 -28.81 6.02
CA GLU A 177 -3.23 -28.49 7.12
C GLU A 177 -2.98 -26.98 7.23
N ARG A 178 -2.77 -26.30 6.09
CA ARG A 178 -2.62 -24.84 6.03
C ARG A 178 -3.79 -24.11 6.65
N ARG A 179 -5.01 -24.46 6.24
CA ARG A 179 -6.23 -23.84 6.74
C ARG A 179 -6.39 -24.07 8.24
N GLN A 180 -6.17 -25.30 8.71
CA GLN A 180 -6.32 -25.64 10.13
C GLN A 180 -5.47 -24.76 11.04
N TYR A 181 -4.17 -24.61 10.77
CA TYR A 181 -3.35 -23.75 11.64
C TYR A 181 -3.61 -22.26 11.40
N MET A 182 -4.01 -21.82 10.20
CA MET A 182 -4.37 -20.41 9.95
C MET A 182 -5.61 -20.02 10.72
N ASP A 183 -6.64 -20.86 10.69
CA ASP A 183 -7.87 -20.69 11.46
C ASP A 183 -7.55 -20.69 12.95
N ARG A 184 -6.67 -21.60 13.39
CA ARG A 184 -6.25 -21.65 14.78
C ARG A 184 -5.47 -20.41 15.23
N CYS A 185 -4.54 -19.92 14.40
CA CYS A 185 -3.84 -18.65 14.67
C CYS A 185 -4.82 -17.48 14.75
N ALA A 186 -5.83 -17.43 13.87
CA ALA A 186 -6.87 -16.40 13.89
C ALA A 186 -7.69 -16.43 15.19
N GLU A 187 -8.06 -17.62 15.69
CA GLU A 187 -8.75 -17.77 16.99
C GLU A 187 -7.91 -17.26 18.16
N LEU A 188 -6.58 -17.41 18.09
CA LEU A 188 -5.63 -16.98 19.10
C LEU A 188 -5.21 -15.50 18.95
N GLY A 189 -5.67 -14.80 17.91
CA GLY A 189 -5.26 -13.42 17.60
C GLY A 189 -3.85 -13.31 17.02
N MET A 190 -3.25 -14.42 16.60
CA MET A 190 -1.96 -14.44 15.91
C MET A 190 -2.15 -14.22 14.40
N LYS A 191 -1.20 -13.52 13.78
CA LYS A 191 -1.10 -13.39 12.32
C LYS A 191 -0.19 -14.47 11.75
N VAL A 192 -0.38 -14.78 10.47
CA VAL A 192 0.47 -15.72 9.73
C VAL A 192 1.15 -14.96 8.61
N HIS A 193 2.48 -15.05 8.53
CA HIS A 193 3.27 -14.50 7.44
C HIS A 193 3.93 -15.63 6.66
N TYR A 194 3.36 -15.96 5.49
CA TYR A 194 3.95 -16.96 4.62
C TYR A 194 5.22 -16.44 3.96
N GLN A 195 6.32 -17.15 4.18
CA GLN A 195 7.55 -16.85 3.48
C GLN A 195 7.47 -17.35 2.04
N LEU A 196 7.18 -16.44 1.11
CA LEU A 196 7.03 -16.70 -0.32
C LEU A 196 8.33 -17.09 -1.03
N LEU A 197 9.42 -17.43 -0.33
CA LEU A 197 10.64 -17.95 -0.97
C LEU A 197 10.33 -19.21 -1.82
N ARG A 198 9.27 -19.98 -1.49
CA ARG A 198 8.82 -21.10 -2.35
C ARG A 198 7.91 -20.72 -3.52
N VAL A 199 7.35 -19.50 -3.53
CA VAL A 199 6.45 -18.99 -4.57
C VAL A 199 7.16 -18.04 -5.54
N ALA A 200 8.12 -17.23 -5.09
CA ALA A 200 8.67 -16.12 -5.87
C ALA A 200 10.21 -16.09 -6.08
N GLY A 201 11.03 -16.94 -5.42
CA GLY A 201 12.48 -16.87 -5.60
C GLY A 201 13.28 -18.11 -5.17
N GLY A 202 13.95 -18.75 -6.13
CA GLY A 202 14.84 -19.90 -5.92
C GLY A 202 16.14 -19.58 -5.18
N GLY A 203 16.07 -19.23 -3.89
CA GLY A 203 17.24 -18.90 -3.07
C GLY A 203 17.16 -19.38 -1.61
N GLY A 204 17.60 -20.63 -1.38
CA GLY A 204 17.98 -21.24 -0.07
C GLY A 204 16.80 -21.65 0.83
N VAL A 205 16.69 -22.84 1.43
CA VAL A 205 17.57 -24.00 1.64
C VAL A 205 17.10 -25.18 0.78
N ARG A 206 18.05 -25.90 0.15
CA ARG A 206 17.84 -27.06 -0.73
C ARG A 206 16.73 -27.99 -0.22
N SER A 207 15.58 -27.95 -0.87
CA SER A 207 14.55 -28.99 -0.84
C SER A 207 14.03 -29.08 -2.25
N ALA A 208 13.88 -30.30 -2.78
CA ALA A 208 13.47 -30.54 -4.15
C ALA A 208 12.23 -29.71 -4.49
N ASP A 209 12.35 -28.77 -5.44
CA ASP A 209 11.19 -28.17 -6.06
C ASP A 209 10.38 -29.32 -6.66
N GLY A 210 9.14 -29.50 -6.21
CA GLY A 210 8.24 -30.58 -6.63
C GLY A 210 7.80 -30.49 -8.10
N GLY A 211 8.62 -29.94 -8.99
CA GLY A 211 8.41 -29.88 -10.44
C GLY A 211 7.38 -28.86 -10.93
N ALA A 212 6.57 -28.25 -10.05
CA ALA A 212 5.54 -27.30 -10.46
C ALA A 212 6.12 -25.96 -10.94
N GLU A 213 5.62 -25.48 -12.09
CA GLU A 213 6.01 -24.17 -12.64
C GLU A 213 5.54 -23.02 -11.75
N LYS A 214 6.26 -21.89 -11.79
CA LYS A 214 5.93 -20.69 -11.01
C LYS A 214 4.48 -20.24 -11.20
N LYS A 215 3.98 -20.25 -12.44
CA LYS A 215 2.60 -19.85 -12.76
C LYS A 215 1.57 -20.73 -12.05
N GLN A 216 1.80 -22.05 -12.03
CA GLN A 216 0.93 -22.99 -11.33
C GLN A 216 0.93 -22.75 -9.82
N LYS A 217 2.11 -22.48 -9.23
CA LYS A 217 2.21 -22.08 -7.82
C LYS A 217 1.43 -20.79 -7.55
N GLU A 218 1.52 -19.79 -8.41
CA GLU A 218 0.75 -18.55 -8.26
C GLU A 218 -0.77 -18.80 -8.36
N GLU A 219 -1.21 -19.68 -9.26
CA GLU A 219 -2.62 -20.06 -9.41
C GLU A 219 -3.16 -20.77 -8.15
N TRP A 220 -2.40 -21.71 -7.58
CA TRP A 220 -2.77 -22.36 -6.32
C TRP A 220 -2.89 -21.36 -5.18
N LEU A 221 -1.93 -20.43 -5.06
CA LEU A 221 -1.99 -19.39 -4.04
C LEU A 221 -3.25 -18.52 -4.22
N ARG A 222 -3.57 -18.10 -5.44
CA ARG A 222 -4.76 -17.29 -5.73
C ARG A 222 -6.07 -18.01 -5.46
N ALA A 223 -6.11 -19.35 -5.53
CA ALA A 223 -7.30 -20.12 -5.22
C ALA A 223 -7.58 -20.23 -3.70
N GLU A 224 -6.61 -19.89 -2.85
CA GLU A 224 -6.76 -19.91 -1.38
C GLU A 224 -7.30 -18.58 -0.81
N VAL A 225 -7.29 -17.48 -1.59
CA VAL A 225 -7.65 -16.12 -1.18
C VAL A 225 -8.91 -15.63 -1.88
#